data_AF-A0A953PZG0-F1
#
_entry.id   AF-A0A953PZG0-F1
#
_cell.length_a   1.000
_cell.length_b   1.000
_cell.length_c   1.000
_cell.angle_alpha   90.00
_cell.angle_beta   90.00
_cell.angle_gamma   90.00
#
_symmetry.space_group_name_H-M   'P 1'
#
loop_
_entity.id
_entity.type
_entity.pdbx_description
1 polymer ?
#
loop_
_entity_poly.entity_id
_entity_poly.type
_entity_poly.pdbx_seq_one_letter_code
_entity_poly.pdbx_strand_id
1 'polypeptide(L)'
;MMPSSRRHFLKQTALAAAGAMAWNCAAWPLPSGPDLQFPTEPRARLAVASWPFRDIISSPNNRWAHHPQKPGMDLKDFAAMVVQKFGLHNIEPLGDHFRSTDLDYVREVRASTEKAGARIVDIPVDLQESFYDPDPAGREKAVATARQ
;
A
#
# COMPACT_ATOMS: atom_id res chain seq x y z
N MET A 1 -15.74 -49.90 -42.98
CA MET A 1 -15.84 -48.54 -42.41
C MET A 1 -17.32 -48.28 -42.17
N MET A 2 -17.79 -48.29 -40.91
CA MET A 2 -19.23 -48.07 -40.66
C MET A 2 -19.59 -46.61 -40.93
N PRO A 3 -20.69 -46.31 -41.64
CA PRO A 3 -21.06 -44.93 -41.96
C PRO A 3 -21.48 -44.20 -40.69
N SER A 4 -20.80 -43.08 -40.41
CA SER A 4 -21.16 -42.18 -39.31
C SER A 4 -22.55 -41.59 -39.58
N SER A 5 -23.54 -41.98 -38.78
CA SER A 5 -24.89 -41.41 -38.88
C SER A 5 -25.04 -40.23 -37.93
N ARG A 6 -25.89 -39.26 -38.30
CA ARG A 6 -26.25 -38.11 -37.46
C ARG A 6 -26.69 -38.51 -36.04
N ARG A 7 -27.31 -39.69 -35.91
CA ARG A 7 -27.75 -40.27 -34.63
C ARG A 7 -26.57 -40.71 -33.74
N HIS A 8 -25.46 -41.13 -34.34
CA HIS A 8 -24.26 -41.53 -33.60
C HIS A 8 -23.51 -40.30 -33.06
N PHE A 9 -23.38 -39.25 -33.88
CA PHE A 9 -22.80 -37.98 -33.47
C PHE A 9 -23.57 -37.35 -32.30
N LEU A 10 -24.92 -37.28 -32.39
CA LEU A 10 -25.75 -36.73 -31.32
C LEU A 10 -25.64 -37.49 -30.00
N LYS A 11 -25.50 -38.81 -30.05
CA LYS A 11 -25.29 -39.64 -28.85
C LYS A 11 -23.93 -39.39 -28.21
N GLN A 12 -22.87 -39.26 -29.03
CA GLN A 12 -21.53 -38.97 -28.54
C GLN A 12 -21.43 -37.56 -27.94
N THR A 13 -22.06 -36.55 -28.55
CA THR A 13 -22.07 -35.18 -28.02
C THR A 13 -22.86 -35.06 -26.71
N ALA A 14 -23.97 -35.80 -26.56
CA ALA A 14 -24.75 -35.80 -25.33
C ALA A 14 -23.99 -36.42 -24.14
N LEU A 15 -23.24 -37.50 -24.37
CA LEU A 15 -22.39 -38.14 -23.34
C LEU A 15 -21.22 -37.25 -22.93
N ALA A 16 -20.59 -36.55 -23.87
CA ALA A 16 -19.50 -35.61 -23.56
C ALA A 16 -19.99 -34.39 -22.74
N ALA A 17 -21.20 -33.88 -23.04
CA ALA A 17 -21.79 -32.77 -22.29
C ALA A 17 -22.16 -33.15 -20.84
N ALA A 18 -22.66 -34.38 -20.62
CA ALA A 18 -22.99 -34.87 -19.29
C ALA A 18 -21.73 -35.11 -18.43
N GLY A 19 -20.63 -35.59 -19.02
CA GLY A 19 -19.35 -35.77 -18.33
C GLY A 19 -18.70 -34.44 -17.91
N ALA A 20 -18.81 -33.40 -18.74
CA ALA A 20 -18.28 -32.07 -18.43
C ALA A 20 -19.03 -31.36 -17.28
N MET A 21 -20.35 -31.57 -17.14
CA MET A 21 -21.11 -31.01 -16.01
C MET A 21 -20.81 -31.73 -14.70
N ALA A 22 -20.58 -33.06 -14.71
CA ALA A 22 -20.30 -33.83 -13.50
C ALA A 22 -18.93 -33.48 -12.88
N TRP A 23 -17.93 -33.10 -13.68
CA TRP A 23 -16.64 -32.61 -13.18
C TRP A 23 -16.67 -31.17 -12.65
N ASN A 24 -17.64 -30.36 -13.06
CA ASN A 24 -17.75 -28.97 -12.61
C ASN A 24 -18.58 -28.80 -11.32
N CYS A 25 -19.20 -29.86 -10.81
CA CYS A 25 -19.93 -29.87 -9.54
C CYS A 25 -19.05 -30.22 -8.33
N ALA A 26 -17.78 -30.58 -8.52
CA ALA A 26 -16.81 -30.57 -7.43
C ALA A 26 -16.49 -29.10 -7.13
N ALA A 27 -17.36 -28.46 -6.35
CA ALA A 27 -17.21 -27.10 -5.87
C ALA A 27 -15.83 -26.95 -5.20
N TRP A 28 -14.88 -26.40 -5.93
CA TRP A 28 -13.67 -25.85 -5.31
C TRP A 28 -14.14 -24.78 -4.33
N PRO A 29 -13.73 -24.84 -3.05
CA PRO A 29 -14.01 -23.76 -2.13
C PRO A 29 -13.40 -22.50 -2.73
N LEU A 30 -14.25 -21.57 -3.17
CA LEU A 30 -13.81 -20.22 -3.52
C LEU A 30 -13.13 -19.69 -2.26
N PRO A 31 -11.85 -19.30 -2.32
CA PRO A 31 -11.18 -18.70 -1.19
C PRO A 31 -12.08 -17.55 -0.71
N SER A 32 -12.53 -17.62 0.53
CA SER A 32 -13.14 -16.46 1.18
C SER A 32 -12.09 -15.35 1.09
N GLY A 33 -12.35 -14.35 0.25
CA GLY A 33 -11.45 -13.20 0.10
C GLY A 33 -11.21 -12.53 1.44
N PRO A 34 -10.21 -11.63 1.54
CA PRO A 34 -9.96 -10.92 2.78
C PRO A 34 -11.24 -10.19 3.24
N ASP A 35 -11.73 -10.52 4.43
CA ASP A 35 -12.85 -9.82 5.08
C ASP A 35 -12.31 -8.52 5.69
N LEU A 36 -12.25 -7.47 4.86
CA LEU A 36 -11.81 -6.15 5.26
C LEU A 36 -12.99 -5.34 5.78
N GLN A 37 -13.00 -5.07 7.08
CA GLN A 37 -13.96 -4.18 7.71
C GLN A 37 -13.54 -2.72 7.49
N PHE A 38 -14.14 -2.07 6.50
CA PHE A 38 -13.89 -0.66 6.24
C PHE A 38 -14.67 0.23 7.23
N PRO A 39 -14.07 1.31 7.76
CA PRO A 39 -14.79 2.24 8.62
C PRO A 39 -16.03 2.80 7.90
N THR A 40 -17.17 2.90 8.60
CA THR A 40 -18.38 3.54 8.06
C THR A 40 -18.33 5.06 8.16
N GLU A 41 -17.70 5.56 9.22
CA GLU A 41 -17.52 6.99 9.47
C GLU A 41 -16.64 7.64 8.39
N PRO A 42 -17.14 8.66 7.65
CA PRO A 42 -16.39 9.26 6.53
C PRO A 42 -15.00 9.77 6.93
N ARG A 43 -14.88 10.40 8.10
CA ARG A 43 -13.59 10.94 8.59
C ARG A 43 -12.58 9.85 8.94
N ALA A 44 -13.02 8.66 9.35
CA ALA A 44 -12.14 7.56 9.70
C ALA A 44 -11.41 6.95 8.48
N ARG A 45 -11.85 7.31 7.26
CA ARG A 45 -11.29 6.89 5.97
C ARG A 45 -10.26 7.87 5.41
N LEU A 46 -10.10 9.05 6.01
CA LEU A 46 -9.19 10.08 5.52
C LEU A 46 -7.82 9.96 6.19
N ALA A 47 -6.76 10.22 5.42
CA ALA A 47 -5.39 10.34 5.90
C ALA A 47 -4.75 11.62 5.40
N VAL A 48 -3.77 12.12 6.15
CA VAL A 48 -3.02 13.32 5.78
C VAL A 48 -1.59 12.94 5.40
N ALA A 49 -1.26 13.14 4.12
CA ALA A 49 0.10 13.04 3.62
C ALA A 49 0.96 14.16 4.20
N SER A 50 2.22 13.86 4.54
CA SER A 50 3.13 14.86 5.09
C SER A 50 3.80 15.72 4.00
N TRP A 51 3.80 15.28 2.73
CA TRP A 51 4.41 16.01 1.60
C TRP A 51 3.94 17.47 1.44
N PRO A 52 2.64 17.81 1.56
CA PRO A 52 2.19 19.21 1.54
C PRO A 52 2.81 20.09 2.65
N PHE A 53 3.36 19.49 3.70
CA PHE A 53 3.99 20.15 4.84
C PHE A 53 5.54 20.04 4.82
N ARG A 54 6.12 19.61 3.70
CA ARG A 54 7.57 19.43 3.53
C ARG A 54 8.40 20.68 3.80
N ASP A 55 7.82 21.87 3.68
CA ASP A 55 8.54 23.12 3.94
C ASP A 55 8.78 23.36 5.44
N ILE A 56 7.96 22.76 6.30
CA ILE A 56 8.01 22.92 7.76
C ILE A 56 8.49 21.67 8.50
N ILE A 57 8.67 20.52 7.85
CA ILE A 57 9.17 19.29 8.50
C ILE A 57 10.70 19.23 8.41
N SER A 58 11.35 19.09 9.57
CA SER A 58 12.81 19.01 9.69
C SER A 58 13.31 17.58 9.52
N SER A 59 14.08 17.36 8.45
CA SER A 59 14.84 16.13 8.23
C SER A 59 16.09 16.44 7.39
N PRO A 60 17.26 15.84 7.68
CA PRO A 60 18.43 15.93 6.80
C PRO A 60 18.17 15.41 5.39
N ASN A 61 17.19 14.51 5.22
CA ASN A 61 16.83 13.92 3.92
C ASN A 61 15.82 14.80 3.15
N ASN A 62 15.20 15.78 3.80
CA ASN A 62 14.20 16.65 3.19
C ASN A 62 14.84 17.85 2.46
N ARG A 63 15.13 17.67 1.16
CA ARG A 63 15.69 18.72 0.30
C ARG A 63 14.76 19.92 0.05
N TRP A 64 13.49 19.83 0.43
CA TRP A 64 12.49 20.90 0.25
C TRP A 64 12.23 21.71 1.52
N ALA A 65 12.91 21.38 2.63
CA ALA A 65 12.85 22.16 3.86
C ALA A 65 13.35 23.58 3.58
N HIS A 66 12.47 24.55 3.69
CA HIS A 66 12.62 25.79 2.92
C HIS A 66 13.58 26.79 3.60
N HIS A 67 13.71 26.80 4.93
CA HIS A 67 14.42 27.87 5.64
C HIS A 67 15.05 27.49 6.99
N PRO A 68 16.38 27.65 7.17
CA PRO A 68 17.07 27.46 8.45
C PRO A 68 16.61 28.42 9.57
N GLN A 69 15.98 29.55 9.21
CA GLN A 69 15.54 30.57 10.17
C GLN A 69 14.11 30.37 10.70
N LYS A 70 13.36 29.38 10.20
CA LYS A 70 12.03 29.04 10.73
C LYS A 70 12.15 27.83 11.66
N PRO A 71 11.45 27.80 12.80
CA PRO A 71 11.33 26.58 13.59
C PRO A 71 10.68 25.51 12.73
N GLY A 72 11.43 24.46 12.41
CA GLY A 72 10.86 23.28 11.77
C GLY A 72 10.22 22.35 12.80
N MET A 73 9.45 21.40 12.29
CA MET A 73 8.69 20.40 13.04
C MET A 73 9.42 19.06 12.93
N ASP A 74 9.72 18.41 14.05
CA ASP A 74 10.14 17.01 14.02
C ASP A 74 8.95 16.16 13.58
N LEU A 75 9.20 15.13 12.76
CA LEU A 75 8.15 14.22 12.31
C LEU A 75 7.34 13.61 13.48
N LYS A 76 7.95 13.45 14.66
CA LYS A 76 7.28 12.99 15.88
C LYS A 76 6.08 13.86 16.28
N ASP A 77 6.08 15.14 15.94
CA ASP A 77 5.02 16.10 16.31
C ASP A 77 3.93 16.20 15.23
N PHE A 78 4.17 15.65 14.04
CA PHE A 78 3.27 15.78 12.90
C PHE A 78 1.88 15.18 13.18
N ALA A 79 1.83 13.98 13.77
CA ALA A 79 0.57 13.32 14.13
C ALA A 79 -0.29 14.17 15.07
N ALA A 80 0.33 14.74 16.11
CA ALA A 80 -0.36 15.60 17.07
C ALA A 80 -0.91 16.86 16.40
N MET A 81 -0.13 17.47 15.50
CA MET A 81 -0.59 18.62 14.71
C MET A 81 -1.80 18.24 13.84
N VAL A 82 -1.76 17.10 13.15
CA VAL A 82 -2.86 16.66 12.28
C VAL A 82 -4.14 16.42 13.08
N VAL A 83 -4.04 15.73 14.22
CA VAL A 83 -5.19 15.49 15.11
C VAL A 83 -5.73 16.82 15.64
N GLN A 84 -4.87 17.71 16.14
CA GLN A 84 -5.28 18.98 16.72
C GLN A 84 -5.92 19.92 15.68
N LYS A 85 -5.35 20.02 14.48
CA LYS A 85 -5.81 20.98 13.46
C LYS A 85 -6.97 20.47 12.62
N PHE A 86 -6.99 19.19 12.30
CA PHE A 86 -7.94 18.62 11.34
C PHE A 86 -8.93 17.64 11.97
N GLY A 87 -8.64 17.12 13.18
CA GLY A 87 -9.43 16.06 13.81
C GLY A 87 -9.39 14.76 13.01
N LEU A 88 -8.25 14.49 12.35
CA LEU A 88 -7.99 13.29 11.59
C LEU A 88 -6.96 12.43 12.31
N HIS A 89 -7.15 11.11 12.24
CA HIS A 89 -6.38 10.14 13.04
C HIS A 89 -5.48 9.24 12.20
N ASN A 90 -5.37 9.49 10.90
CA ASN A 90 -4.50 8.74 10.00
C ASN A 90 -3.50 9.70 9.35
N ILE A 91 -2.24 9.30 9.31
CA ILE A 91 -1.18 10.04 8.64
C ILE A 91 -0.43 9.15 7.66
N GLU A 92 0.14 9.79 6.66
CA GLU A 92 0.98 9.20 5.62
C GLU A 92 2.30 10.00 5.59
N PRO A 93 3.28 9.66 6.45
CA PRO A 93 4.57 10.32 6.46
C PRO A 93 5.45 9.86 5.29
N LEU A 94 5.90 10.80 4.46
CA LEU A 94 6.95 10.56 3.44
C LEU A 94 8.25 10.05 4.08
N GLY A 95 8.90 9.08 3.45
CA GLY A 95 10.19 8.51 3.89
C GLY A 95 11.27 9.56 4.13
N ASP A 96 11.41 10.55 3.25
CA ASP A 96 12.39 11.64 3.38
C ASP A 96 12.16 12.53 4.60
N HIS A 97 10.96 12.49 5.19
CA HIS A 97 10.66 13.24 6.42
C HIS A 97 11.16 12.52 7.68
N PHE A 98 11.54 11.25 7.60
CA PHE A 98 12.23 10.58 8.69
C PHE A 98 13.67 11.07 8.76
N ARG A 99 14.08 11.59 9.93
CA ARG A 99 15.45 12.07 10.11
C ARG A 99 16.49 10.96 10.25
N SER A 100 16.05 9.75 10.56
CA SER A 100 16.87 8.55 10.70
C SER A 100 16.00 7.30 10.49
N THR A 101 16.60 6.18 10.09
CA THR A 101 15.99 4.84 10.10
C THR A 101 16.37 4.03 11.34
N ASP A 102 17.11 4.63 12.29
CA ASP A 102 17.46 4.00 13.56
C ASP A 102 16.22 3.53 14.31
N LEU A 103 16.26 2.29 14.78
CA LEU A 103 15.10 1.62 15.37
C LEU A 103 14.52 2.40 16.56
N ASP A 104 15.37 3.03 17.38
CA ASP A 104 14.92 3.81 18.53
C ASP A 104 14.17 5.07 18.08
N TYR A 105 14.64 5.76 17.05
CA TYR A 105 13.91 6.90 16.49
C TYR A 105 12.58 6.48 15.86
N VAL A 106 12.57 5.38 15.09
CA VAL A 106 11.33 4.86 14.48
C VAL A 106 10.31 4.49 15.57
N ARG A 107 10.77 3.91 16.69
CA ARG A 107 9.93 3.63 17.86
C ARG A 107 9.39 4.91 18.50
N GLU A 108 10.18 5.97 18.60
CA GLU A 108 9.70 7.27 19.08
C GLU A 108 8.64 7.87 18.17
N VAL A 109 8.83 7.82 16.85
CA VAL A 109 7.82 8.30 15.87
C VAL A 109 6.51 7.53 16.04
N ARG A 110 6.59 6.21 16.16
CA ARG A 110 5.42 5.37 16.44
C ARG A 110 4.75 5.75 17.76
N ALA A 111 5.52 5.81 18.85
CA ALA A 111 4.99 6.11 20.19
C ALA A 111 4.34 7.50 20.25
N SER A 112 4.93 8.52 19.64
CA SER A 112 4.35 9.86 19.55
C SER A 112 3.06 9.87 18.73
N THR A 113 3.01 9.11 17.63
CA THR A 113 1.80 8.96 16.81
C THR A 113 0.65 8.30 17.58
N GLU A 114 0.95 7.20 18.27
CA GLU A 114 -0.02 6.49 19.11
C GLU A 114 -0.49 7.38 20.29
N LYS A 115 0.43 8.11 20.93
CA LYS A 115 0.10 9.08 22.00
C LYS A 115 -0.81 10.20 21.52
N ALA A 116 -0.68 10.64 20.26
CA ALA A 116 -1.58 11.60 19.64
C ALA A 116 -2.97 11.03 19.31
N GLY A 117 -3.17 9.71 19.48
CA GLY A 117 -4.40 9.03 19.07
C GLY A 117 -4.51 8.87 17.56
N ALA A 118 -3.38 8.83 16.85
CA ALA A 118 -3.33 8.64 15.40
C ALA A 118 -2.63 7.32 15.04
N ARG A 119 -2.63 7.00 13.74
CA ARG A 119 -1.93 5.84 13.15
C ARG A 119 -1.26 6.21 11.83
N ILE A 120 -0.11 5.59 11.58
CA ILE A 120 0.54 5.61 10.26
C ILE A 120 -0.15 4.54 9.41
N VAL A 121 -0.72 4.94 8.27
CA VAL A 121 -1.47 4.02 7.38
C VAL A 121 -0.73 3.69 6.09
N ASP A 122 0.21 4.53 5.70
CA ASP A 122 1.07 4.36 4.53
C ASP A 122 2.37 5.16 4.73
N ILE A 123 3.45 4.75 4.06
CA ILE A 123 4.73 5.46 4.02
C ILE A 123 5.18 5.53 2.57
N PRO A 124 4.93 6.65 1.88
CA PRO A 124 5.45 6.86 0.54
C PRO A 124 6.97 6.94 0.61
N VAL A 125 7.66 6.24 -0.27
CA VAL A 125 9.12 6.31 -0.42
C VAL A 125 9.45 6.98 -1.75
N ASP A 126 10.40 7.91 -1.76
CA ASP A 126 10.87 8.52 -3.01
C ASP A 126 11.69 7.49 -3.80
N LEU A 127 11.51 7.49 -5.12
CA LEU A 127 12.23 6.59 -6.00
C LEU A 127 13.49 7.29 -6.49
N GLN A 128 14.64 6.93 -5.92
CA GLN A 128 15.94 7.43 -6.40
C GLN A 128 16.30 6.84 -7.77
N GLU A 129 15.76 5.66 -8.11
CA GLU A 129 16.05 4.92 -9.32
C GLU A 129 14.75 4.43 -9.98
N SER A 130 14.78 4.18 -11.29
CA SER A 130 13.60 3.75 -12.03
C SER A 130 13.41 2.23 -11.99
N PHE A 131 12.25 1.76 -11.54
CA PHE A 131 11.83 0.36 -11.71
C PHE A 131 11.65 -0.05 -13.18
N TYR A 132 11.60 0.93 -14.08
CA TYR A 132 11.44 0.74 -15.52
C TYR A 132 12.74 1.02 -16.27
N ASP A 133 13.88 1.04 -15.59
CA ASP A 133 15.17 1.27 -16.24
C ASP A 133 15.39 0.24 -17.37
N PRO A 134 15.81 0.67 -18.59
CA PRO A 134 16.14 -0.25 -19.67
C PRO A 134 17.28 -1.21 -19.29
N ASP A 135 18.24 -0.76 -18.46
CA ASP A 135 19.31 -1.58 -17.91
C ASP A 135 18.78 -2.44 -16.74
N PRO A 136 18.93 -3.78 -16.79
CA PRO A 136 18.66 -4.65 -15.65
C PRO A 136 19.32 -4.21 -14.34
N ALA A 137 20.55 -3.68 -14.39
CA ALA A 137 21.27 -3.22 -13.20
C ALA A 137 20.58 -2.01 -12.55
N GLY A 138 20.01 -1.11 -13.35
CA GLY A 138 19.23 0.04 -12.85
C GLY A 138 17.98 -0.41 -12.10
N ARG A 139 17.28 -1.42 -12.60
CA ARG A 139 16.10 -1.99 -11.92
C ARG A 139 16.46 -2.72 -10.63
N GLU A 140 17.55 -3.46 -10.61
CA GLU A 140 18.05 -4.10 -9.39
C GLU A 140 18.39 -3.07 -8.31
N LYS A 141 19.02 -1.97 -8.71
CA LYS A 141 19.31 -0.84 -7.81
C LYS A 141 18.02 -0.23 -7.25
N ALA A 142 16.99 0.00 -8.09
CA ALA A 142 15.68 0.50 -7.65
C ALA A 142 15.01 -0.41 -6.60
N VAL A 143 15.06 -1.73 -6.80
CA VAL A 143 14.54 -2.70 -5.82
C VAL A 143 15.34 -2.66 -4.52
N ALA A 144 16.67 -2.53 -4.59
CA ALA A 144 17.52 -2.46 -3.41
C ALA A 144 17.24 -1.20 -2.58
N THR A 145 17.10 -0.04 -3.23
CA THR A 145 16.82 1.23 -2.54
C THR A 145 15.42 1.29 -1.94
N ALA A 146 14.41 0.68 -2.60
CA ALA A 146 13.03 0.70 -2.10
C ALA A 146 12.78 -0.22 -0.89
N ARG A 147 13.74 -1.06 -0.52
CA ARG A 147 13.65 -1.96 0.64
C ARG A 147 14.24 -1.38 1.94
N GLN A 148 14.97 -0.27 1.84
CA GLN A 148 15.60 0.39 2.97
C GLN A 148 14.56 1.14 3.81
#